data_AF-A0A975U1K0-F1
#
_entry.id   AF-A0A975U1K0-F1
#
_cell.length_a   1.000
_cell.length_b   1.000
_cell.length_c   1.000
_cell.angle_alpha   90.00
_cell.angle_beta   90.00
_cell.angle_gamma   90.00
#
_symmetry.space_group_name_H-M   'P 1'
#
loop_
_entity.id
_entity.type
_entity.pdbx_description
1 polymer ?
#
loop_
_entity_poly.entity_id
_entity_poly.type
_entity_poly.pdbx_seq_one_letter_code
_entity_poly.pdbx_strand_id
1 'polypeptide(L)'
;MTRPILAALTLALLAACAGPANRPVLLDGADSLRAGQAPRVATARMTADGAGHRMELVGADGQLLTGRLARAERPVLVPLAAGGTAPTPFVTDTELAGEITDGTTTLACAFRLLNPARGFDGGGSGRCTGQDGRTVDFRF
;
A
#
# COMPACT_ATOMS: atom_id res chain seq x y z
N MET A 1 -46.61 23.76 41.02
CA MET A 1 -45.40 24.59 40.85
C MET A 1 -44.19 23.68 41.08
N THR A 2 -43.83 22.87 40.08
CA THR A 2 -42.71 23.05 39.11
C THR A 2 -41.31 22.82 39.73
N ARG A 3 -40.85 21.56 39.65
CA ARG A 3 -39.47 21.12 39.89
C ARG A 3 -38.62 21.41 38.64
N PRO A 4 -37.44 22.05 38.73
CA PRO A 4 -36.53 22.15 37.60
C PRO A 4 -35.62 20.91 37.56
N ILE A 5 -36.02 19.91 36.78
CA ILE A 5 -35.13 18.84 36.28
C ILE A 5 -34.50 19.39 35.01
N LEU A 6 -33.42 20.16 35.12
CA LEU A 6 -32.73 20.74 33.96
C LEU A 6 -31.24 20.94 34.32
N ALA A 7 -30.50 19.84 34.42
CA ALA A 7 -29.02 19.89 34.50
C ALA A 7 -28.35 18.60 34.02
N ALA A 8 -28.94 17.88 33.07
CA ALA A 8 -28.37 16.65 32.52
C ALA A 8 -28.50 16.65 30.99
N LEU A 9 -27.92 17.65 30.33
CA LEU A 9 -27.84 17.67 28.87
C LEU A 9 -26.68 18.54 28.35
N THR A 10 -25.52 18.48 28.99
CA THR A 10 -24.25 18.77 28.30
C THR A 10 -23.79 17.50 27.58
N LEU A 11 -24.61 17.13 26.59
CA LEU A 11 -24.38 16.05 25.66
C LEU A 11 -23.19 16.43 24.75
N ALA A 12 -22.11 15.68 24.88
CA ALA A 12 -21.31 15.16 23.77
C ALA A 12 -21.23 16.01 22.49
N LEU A 13 -20.38 17.04 22.47
CA LEU A 13 -19.87 17.63 21.22
C LEU A 13 -18.34 17.50 21.15
N LEU A 14 -17.85 16.25 21.06
CA LEU A 14 -16.46 15.92 20.75
C LEU A 14 -16.36 14.82 19.68
N ALA A 15 -17.40 14.62 18.87
CA ALA A 15 -17.33 13.77 17.70
C ALA A 15 -17.03 14.61 16.45
N ALA A 16 -16.12 14.11 15.62
CA ALA A 16 -15.81 14.56 14.26
C ALA A 16 -14.72 15.64 14.09
N CYS A 17 -13.55 15.42 14.69
CA CYS A 17 -12.28 15.75 14.02
C CYS A 17 -11.59 14.46 13.58
N ALA A 18 -12.24 13.67 12.73
CA ALA A 18 -11.61 12.57 12.01
C ALA A 18 -11.80 12.85 10.52
N GLY A 19 -10.84 13.59 9.94
CA GLY A 19 -10.70 13.72 8.49
C GLY A 19 -10.45 12.35 7.83
N PRO A 20 -10.45 12.26 6.49
CA PRO A 20 -10.58 11.01 5.74
C PRO A 20 -9.24 10.26 5.69
N ALA A 21 -8.72 9.82 6.83
CA ALA A 21 -7.42 9.13 6.89
C ALA A 21 -7.49 7.65 6.44
N ASN A 22 -8.68 7.13 6.14
CA ASN A 22 -8.90 5.68 5.96
C ASN A 22 -9.77 5.30 4.75
N ARG A 23 -9.83 6.15 3.71
CA ARG A 23 -10.51 5.74 2.48
C ARG A 23 -9.63 4.72 1.74
N PRO A 24 -10.19 3.59 1.30
CA PRO A 24 -9.45 2.63 0.51
C PRO A 24 -9.09 3.23 -0.86
N VAL A 25 -7.88 2.96 -1.32
CA VAL A 25 -7.41 3.29 -2.67
C VAL A 25 -7.58 2.06 -3.55
N LEU A 26 -8.10 2.23 -4.77
CA LEU A 26 -8.18 1.18 -5.77
C LEU A 26 -7.03 1.35 -6.76
N LEU A 27 -6.34 0.26 -7.06
CA LEU A 27 -5.24 0.19 -8.01
C LEU A 27 -5.56 -0.88 -9.03
N ASP A 28 -5.40 -0.57 -10.32
CA ASP A 28 -5.46 -1.59 -11.36
C ASP A 28 -4.03 -2.04 -11.70
N GLY A 29 -3.88 -3.35 -11.85
CA GLY A 29 -2.62 -4.02 -12.15
C GLY A 29 -2.74 -4.92 -13.38
N ALA A 30 -1.61 -5.12 -14.04
CA ALA A 30 -1.43 -6.07 -15.12
C ALA A 30 -0.99 -7.42 -14.53
N ASP A 31 -1.93 -8.36 -14.42
CA ASP A 31 -1.73 -9.71 -13.90
C ASP A 31 -1.38 -10.69 -15.02
N SER A 32 -0.21 -11.31 -14.90
CA SER A 32 0.28 -12.37 -15.75
C SER A 32 0.37 -13.64 -14.91
N LEU A 33 -0.60 -14.55 -15.07
CA LEU A 33 -0.69 -15.77 -14.27
C LEU A 33 0.51 -16.71 -14.47
N ARG A 34 1.19 -16.62 -15.63
CA ARG A 34 2.40 -17.36 -15.96
C ARG A 34 3.29 -16.54 -16.88
N ALA A 35 4.59 -16.83 -16.86
CA ALA A 35 5.55 -16.23 -17.77
C ALA A 35 5.12 -16.40 -19.25
N GLY A 36 5.15 -15.31 -20.01
CA GLY A 36 4.81 -15.31 -21.44
C GLY A 36 3.32 -15.29 -21.78
N GLN A 37 2.41 -15.27 -20.79
CA GLN A 37 1.00 -15.02 -21.05
C GLN A 37 0.70 -13.52 -21.21
N ALA A 38 -0.31 -13.20 -22.01
CA ALA A 38 -0.79 -11.83 -22.13
C ALA A 38 -1.39 -11.36 -20.79
N PRO A 39 -1.02 -10.17 -20.31
CA PRO A 39 -1.52 -9.66 -19.04
C PRO A 39 -3.01 -9.35 -19.10
N ARG A 40 -3.68 -9.49 -17.97
CA ARG A 40 -5.09 -9.15 -17.76
C ARG A 40 -5.21 -8.17 -16.61
N VAL A 41 -6.33 -7.46 -16.54
CA VAL A 41 -6.57 -6.52 -15.44
C VAL A 41 -6.87 -7.31 -14.16
N ALA A 42 -6.16 -6.96 -13.09
CA ALA A 42 -6.47 -7.32 -11.72
C ALA A 42 -6.65 -6.04 -10.91
N THR A 43 -7.53 -6.06 -9.91
CA THR A 43 -7.81 -4.89 -9.08
C THR A 43 -7.35 -5.15 -7.66
N ALA A 44 -6.55 -4.23 -7.13
CA ALA A 44 -6.12 -4.20 -5.75
C ALA A 44 -6.82 -3.09 -4.99
N ARG A 45 -7.18 -3.37 -3.74
CA ARG A 45 -7.66 -2.40 -2.77
C ARG A 45 -6.61 -2.24 -1.67
N MET A 46 -6.17 -1.01 -1.46
CA MET A 46 -5.20 -0.63 -0.44
C MET A 46 -5.89 0.14 0.67
N THR A 47 -5.82 -0.34 1.90
CA THR A 47 -6.38 0.33 3.08
C THR A 47 -5.27 0.56 4.09
N ALA A 48 -5.04 1.81 4.50
CA ALA A 48 -4.10 2.07 5.57
C ALA A 48 -4.60 1.42 6.87
N ASP A 49 -3.71 0.75 7.60
CA ASP A 49 -3.93 0.36 8.99
C ASP A 49 -2.77 0.88 9.84
N GLY A 50 -2.93 1.07 11.14
CA GLY A 50 -1.89 1.69 11.97
C GLY A 50 -0.51 0.98 11.96
N ALA A 51 -0.40 -0.19 11.33
CA ALA A 51 0.82 -0.97 11.16
C ALA A 51 1.36 -0.97 9.71
N GLY A 52 0.71 -0.29 8.77
CA GLY A 52 1.10 -0.25 7.36
C GLY A 52 -0.11 -0.11 6.43
N HIS A 53 -0.17 -0.95 5.40
CA HIS A 53 -1.29 -1.02 4.48
C HIS A 53 -1.78 -2.46 4.32
N ARG A 54 -3.07 -2.68 4.52
CA ARG A 54 -3.73 -3.91 4.10
C ARG A 54 -4.00 -3.87 2.60
N MET A 55 -3.61 -4.93 1.91
CA MET A 55 -3.85 -5.15 0.49
C MET A 55 -4.85 -6.29 0.31
N GLU A 56 -5.81 -6.07 -0.57
CA GLU A 56 -6.74 -7.08 -1.09
C GLU A 56 -6.63 -7.06 -2.61
N LEU A 57 -6.11 -8.12 -3.22
CA LEU A 57 -5.93 -8.25 -4.67
C LEU A 57 -6.91 -9.28 -5.20
N VAL A 58 -7.76 -8.88 -6.13
CA VAL A 58 -8.55 -9.81 -6.95
C VAL A 58 -7.80 -10.02 -8.25
N GLY A 59 -7.19 -11.20 -8.37
CA GLY A 59 -6.47 -11.63 -9.56
C GLY A 59 -7.36 -11.82 -10.78
N ALA A 60 -6.76 -11.88 -11.96
CA ALA A 60 -7.48 -12.11 -13.21
C ALA A 60 -8.13 -13.51 -13.30
N ASP A 61 -7.72 -14.43 -12.45
CA ASP A 61 -8.29 -15.76 -12.22
C ASP A 61 -9.44 -15.75 -11.19
N GLY A 62 -9.76 -14.60 -10.61
CA GLY A 62 -10.79 -14.44 -9.58
C GLY A 62 -10.33 -14.79 -8.16
N GLN A 63 -9.06 -15.14 -7.96
CA GLN A 63 -8.53 -15.39 -6.63
C GLN A 63 -8.40 -14.09 -5.83
N LEU A 64 -8.79 -14.13 -4.56
CA LEU A 64 -8.60 -13.04 -3.62
C LEU A 64 -7.35 -13.32 -2.78
N LEU A 65 -6.29 -12.55 -3.00
CA LEU A 65 -5.07 -12.59 -2.19
C LEU A 65 -5.08 -11.41 -1.23
N THR A 66 -4.77 -11.67 0.04
CA THR A 66 -4.77 -10.62 1.07
C THR A 66 -3.49 -10.63 1.89
N GLY A 67 -3.10 -9.47 2.41
CA GLY A 67 -1.94 -9.38 3.27
C GLY A 67 -1.68 -7.96 3.75
N ARG A 68 -0.57 -7.79 4.47
CA ARG A 68 -0.14 -6.48 4.97
C ARG A 68 1.21 -6.12 4.36
N LEU A 69 1.28 -4.90 3.83
CA LEU A 69 2.49 -4.27 3.37
C LEU A 69 2.95 -3.26 4.44
N ALA A 70 4.19 -3.39 4.88
CA ALA A 70 4.80 -2.47 5.83
C ALA A 70 5.75 -1.52 5.10
N ARG A 71 6.00 -0.38 5.73
CA ARG A 71 7.01 0.56 5.22
C ARG A 71 8.39 -0.08 5.31
N ALA A 72 9.10 -0.12 4.19
CA ALA A 72 10.48 -0.54 4.10
C ALA A 72 11.31 0.63 3.56
N GLU A 73 12.43 0.92 4.22
CA GLU A 73 13.41 1.88 3.73
C GLU A 73 14.41 1.16 2.85
N ARG A 74 14.58 1.63 1.61
CA ARG A 74 15.56 1.07 0.69
C ARG A 74 16.68 2.08 0.44
N PRO A 75 17.94 1.76 0.79
CA PRO A 75 19.05 2.66 0.55
C PRO A 75 19.34 2.73 -0.95
N VAL A 76 19.28 3.93 -1.53
CA VAL A 76 19.77 4.18 -2.90
C VAL A 76 21.23 4.60 -2.83
N LEU A 77 22.10 3.84 -3.51
CA LEU A 77 23.50 4.22 -3.70
C LEU A 77 23.60 5.22 -4.87
N VAL A 78 23.94 6.47 -4.56
CA VAL A 78 24.23 7.48 -5.58
C VAL A 78 25.76 7.51 -5.79
N PRO A 79 26.28 7.18 -6.98
CA PRO A 79 27.70 7.33 -7.24
C PRO A 79 28.03 8.84 -7.26
N LEU A 80 28.81 9.31 -6.28
CA LEU A 80 29.42 10.63 -6.36
C LEU A 80 30.48 10.61 -7.46
N ALA A 81 30.47 11.63 -8.32
CA ALA A 81 31.49 11.80 -9.35
C ALA A 81 32.90 11.73 -8.73
N ALA A 82 33.79 11.05 -9.46
CA ALA A 82 35.10 10.57 -9.02
C ALA A 82 35.90 11.57 -8.16
N GLY A 83 36.14 11.21 -6.89
CA GLY A 83 37.06 11.93 -6.01
C GLY A 83 36.88 11.70 -4.50
N GLY A 84 35.72 11.21 -4.05
CA GLY A 84 35.44 10.99 -2.62
C GLY A 84 35.70 9.55 -2.16
N THR A 85 36.62 9.36 -1.20
CA THR A 85 36.82 8.10 -0.48
C THR A 85 35.73 7.89 0.58
N ALA A 86 34.52 7.54 0.16
CA ALA A 86 33.52 6.80 0.94
C ALA A 86 32.23 6.65 0.12
N PRO A 87 31.58 5.47 0.06
CA PRO A 87 30.20 5.40 -0.38
C PRO A 87 29.33 6.05 0.69
N THR A 88 28.88 7.28 0.46
CA THR A 88 27.77 7.83 1.24
C THR A 88 26.46 7.32 0.61
N PRO A 89 25.67 6.45 1.28
CA PRO A 89 24.23 6.47 1.02
C PRO A 89 23.75 7.89 1.38
N PHE A 90 22.71 8.48 0.79
CA PHE A 90 21.38 8.43 1.38
C PHE A 90 20.45 9.24 0.46
N VAL A 91 19.68 8.53 -0.36
CA VAL A 91 18.27 8.88 -0.60
C VAL A 91 17.51 7.62 -0.22
N THR A 92 16.61 7.72 0.76
CA THR A 92 15.71 6.61 1.11
C THR A 92 14.48 6.71 0.21
N ASP A 93 14.34 5.76 -0.71
CA ASP A 93 13.04 5.55 -1.33
C ASP A 93 12.12 4.93 -0.27
N THR A 94 10.91 5.49 -0.11
CA THR A 94 9.88 4.84 0.70
C THR A 94 9.25 3.73 -0.14
N GLU A 95 9.40 2.50 0.31
CA GLU A 95 8.75 1.34 -0.27
C GLU A 95 7.68 0.80 0.69
N LEU A 96 6.60 0.24 0.17
CA LEU A 96 5.68 -0.61 0.91
C LEU A 96 5.92 -2.04 0.45
N ALA A 97 6.36 -2.91 1.35
CA ALA A 97 6.71 -4.28 1.02
C ALA A 97 6.05 -5.27 1.98
N GLY A 98 5.74 -6.46 1.48
CA GLY A 98 5.11 -7.52 2.26
C GLY A 98 4.66 -8.66 1.37
N GLU A 99 3.89 -9.58 1.93
CA GLU A 99 3.34 -10.72 1.21
C GLU A 99 1.82 -10.68 1.25
N ILE A 100 1.20 -11.16 0.17
CA ILE A 100 -0.24 -11.42 0.09
C ILE A 100 -0.46 -12.89 -0.27
N THR A 101 -1.50 -13.49 0.28
CA THR A 101 -1.80 -14.91 0.09
C THR A 101 -3.29 -15.20 0.13
N ASP A 102 -3.70 -16.29 -0.51
CA ASP A 102 -5.03 -16.92 -0.37
C ASP A 102 -4.97 -18.23 0.45
N GLY A 103 -3.81 -18.54 1.04
CA GLY A 103 -3.52 -19.79 1.74
C GLY A 103 -2.86 -20.88 0.87
N THR A 104 -2.88 -20.72 -0.46
CA THR A 104 -2.26 -21.67 -1.42
C THR A 104 -1.21 -21.00 -2.29
N THR A 105 -1.49 -19.78 -2.74
CA THR A 105 -0.62 -18.92 -3.54
C THR A 105 -0.11 -17.81 -2.65
N THR A 106 1.18 -17.49 -2.75
CA THR A 106 1.77 -16.35 -2.06
C THR A 106 2.50 -15.47 -3.07
N LEU A 107 2.22 -14.17 -3.03
CA LEU A 107 2.93 -13.18 -3.83
C LEU A 107 3.69 -12.23 -2.90
N ALA A 108 4.98 -12.08 -3.14
CA ALA A 108 5.79 -11.04 -2.52
C ALA A 108 5.57 -9.73 -3.28
N CYS A 109 5.15 -8.69 -2.58
CA CYS A 109 4.76 -7.40 -3.14
C CYS A 109 5.69 -6.28 -2.67
N ALA A 110 5.99 -5.39 -3.60
CA ALA A 110 6.85 -4.22 -3.42
C ALA A 110 6.27 -3.04 -4.18
N PHE A 111 5.98 -1.94 -3.47
CA PHE A 111 5.40 -0.72 -4.03
C PHE A 111 6.30 0.48 -3.74
N ARG A 112 6.80 1.11 -4.81
CA ARG A 112 7.56 2.35 -4.73
C ARG A 112 6.63 3.53 -4.91
N LEU A 113 6.66 4.45 -3.96
CA LEU A 113 5.91 5.71 -4.01
C LEU A 113 6.82 6.81 -4.57
N LEU A 114 6.41 7.48 -5.65
CA LEU A 114 7.16 8.61 -6.20
C LEU A 114 7.07 9.85 -5.31
N ASN A 115 5.91 10.06 -4.69
CA ASN A 115 5.71 11.09 -3.69
C ASN A 115 5.12 10.49 -2.40
N PRO A 116 5.96 10.03 -1.46
CA PRO A 116 5.52 9.35 -0.25
C PRO A 116 4.57 10.17 0.62
N ALA A 117 4.67 11.51 0.58
CA ALA A 117 3.80 12.41 1.34
C ALA A 117 2.35 12.42 0.80
N ARG A 118 2.16 12.06 -0.47
CA ARG A 118 0.85 11.92 -1.11
C ARG A 118 0.38 10.47 -1.21
N GLY A 119 1.15 9.51 -0.69
CA GLY A 119 0.81 8.08 -0.76
C GLY A 119 0.63 7.60 -2.20
N PHE A 120 -0.41 6.80 -2.44
CA PHE A 120 -0.75 6.29 -3.78
C PHE A 120 -1.25 7.37 -4.74
N ASP A 121 -1.82 8.49 -4.25
CA ASP A 121 -2.21 9.63 -5.09
C ASP A 121 -1.00 10.43 -5.61
N GLY A 122 0.18 10.18 -5.02
CA GLY A 122 1.46 10.77 -5.41
C GLY A 122 2.12 10.12 -6.61
N GLY A 123 1.51 9.07 -7.15
CA GLY A 123 2.05 8.24 -8.20
C GLY A 123 3.09 7.24 -7.72
N GLY A 124 3.34 6.21 -8.53
CA GLY A 124 4.23 5.12 -8.19
C GLY A 124 4.11 3.91 -9.08
N SER A 125 4.78 2.85 -8.62
CA SER A 125 4.71 1.55 -9.27
C SER A 125 4.76 0.47 -8.23
N GLY A 126 4.02 -0.60 -8.46
CA GLY A 126 4.05 -1.79 -7.62
C GLY A 126 4.33 -3.03 -8.45
N ARG A 127 4.94 -4.03 -7.82
CA ARG A 127 5.03 -5.37 -8.39
C ARG A 127 4.79 -6.40 -7.30
N CYS A 128 3.95 -7.39 -7.60
CA CYS A 128 3.80 -8.61 -6.84
C CYS A 128 4.33 -9.79 -7.67
N THR A 129 5.13 -10.67 -7.06
CA THR A 129 5.72 -11.84 -7.73
C THR A 129 5.46 -13.12 -6.94
N GLY A 130 4.94 -14.13 -7.62
CA GLY A 130 4.75 -15.49 -7.11
C GLY A 130 5.91 -16.41 -7.46
N GLN A 131 6.04 -17.49 -6.70
CA GLN A 131 7.06 -18.53 -6.94
C GLN A 131 6.81 -19.34 -8.22
N ASP A 132 5.56 -19.37 -8.67
CA ASP A 132 5.08 -20.01 -9.90
C ASP A 132 5.33 -19.17 -11.17
N GLY A 133 5.98 -18.02 -11.02
CA GLY A 133 6.23 -17.07 -12.11
C GLY A 133 5.03 -16.17 -12.42
N ARG A 134 3.99 -16.16 -11.58
CA ARG A 134 2.93 -15.16 -11.64
C ARG A 134 3.48 -13.79 -11.27
N THR A 135 3.06 -12.76 -12.00
CA THR A 135 3.41 -11.36 -11.70
C THR A 135 2.22 -10.44 -11.83
N VAL A 136 2.09 -9.48 -10.92
CA VAL A 136 1.11 -8.40 -11.05
C VAL A 136 1.82 -7.06 -10.96
N ASP A 137 1.78 -6.29 -12.05
CA ASP A 137 2.43 -4.99 -12.18
C ASP A 137 1.42 -3.85 -12.06
N PHE A 138 1.65 -2.92 -11.13
CA PHE A 138 0.78 -1.78 -10.88
C PHE A 138 1.43 -0.47 -11.30
N ARG A 139 0.63 0.46 -11.83
CA ARG A 139 1.01 1.85 -12.08
C ARG A 139 -0.10 2.78 -11.59
N PHE A 140 0.28 3.84 -10.90
CA PHE A 140 -0.62 4.84 -10.34
C PHE A 140 0.08 6.19 -10.30
#